data_AF-B4GU89-F1
#
_entry.id   AF-B4GU89-F1
#
_cell.length_a   1.000
_cell.length_b   1.000
_cell.length_c   1.000
_cell.angle_alpha   90.00
_cell.angle_beta   90.00
_cell.angle_gamma   90.00
#
_symmetry.space_group_name_H-M   'P 1'
#
loop_
_entity.id
_entity.type
_entity.pdbx_description
1 polymer ?
#
loop_
_entity_poly.entity_id
_entity_poly.type
_entity_poly.pdbx_seq_one_letter_code
_entity_poly.pdbx_strand_id
1 'polypeptide(L)'
;MNIPIVLAVFVVVCVTLIAGQRDDCEQLKRACDSCVNRPENAGDRNRNLPTLNRECRRRTRNTWVWRDINRCELTRLNCLGSDRG
;
A
#
# COMPACT_ATOMS: atom_id res chain seq x y z
N MET A 1 -39.50 -13.26 6.88
CA MET A 1 -38.16 -12.96 6.32
C MET A 1 -37.61 -11.78 7.08
N ASN A 2 -36.60 -12.00 7.92
CA ASN A 2 -36.13 -10.99 8.87
C ASN A 2 -35.19 -10.01 8.17
N ILE A 3 -35.78 -9.05 7.44
CA ILE A 3 -35.08 -7.94 6.77
C ILE A 3 -33.96 -7.31 7.63
N PRO A 4 -34.12 -7.04 8.95
CA PRO A 4 -33.03 -6.49 9.76
C PRO A 4 -31.82 -7.43 9.90
N ILE A 5 -32.04 -8.73 9.92
CA ILE A 5 -30.96 -9.73 10.00
C ILE A 5 -30.18 -9.76 8.69
N VAL A 6 -30.88 -9.70 7.55
CA VAL A 6 -30.25 -9.66 6.22
C VAL A 6 -29.38 -8.41 6.07
N LEU A 7 -29.88 -7.24 6.50
CA LEU A 7 -29.12 -5.99 6.50
C LEU A 7 -27.87 -6.06 7.41
N ALA A 8 -28.01 -6.62 8.62
CA ALA A 8 -26.89 -6.77 9.53
C ALA A 8 -25.79 -7.67 8.94
N VAL A 9 -26.17 -8.81 8.35
CA VAL A 9 -25.21 -9.71 7.69
C VAL A 9 -24.53 -9.02 6.50
N PHE A 10 -25.29 -8.29 5.69
CA PHE A 10 -24.72 -7.57 4.53
C PHE A 10 -23.69 -6.53 4.96
N VAL A 11 -23.99 -5.73 5.99
CA VAL A 11 -23.05 -4.74 6.54
C VAL A 11 -21.78 -5.42 7.06
N VAL A 12 -21.91 -6.53 7.80
CA VAL A 12 -20.76 -7.29 8.30
C VAL A 12 -19.89 -7.78 7.14
N VAL A 13 -20.49 -8.35 6.08
CA VAL A 13 -19.76 -8.83 4.90
C VAL A 13 -19.01 -7.68 4.21
N CYS A 14 -19.66 -6.54 3.97
CA CYS A 14 -19.02 -5.39 3.35
C CYS A 14 -17.82 -4.87 4.16
N VAL A 15 -17.96 -4.77 5.48
CA VAL A 15 -16.87 -4.31 6.35
C VAL A 15 -15.71 -5.31 6.36
N THR A 16 -16.00 -6.62 6.35
CA THR A 16 -14.94 -7.65 6.30
C THR A 16 -14.18 -7.68 4.99
N LEU A 17 -14.83 -7.42 3.86
CA LEU A 17 -14.18 -7.38 2.55
C LEU A 17 -13.20 -6.19 2.46
N ILE A 18 -13.59 -5.03 2.96
CA ILE A 18 -12.73 -3.84 3.01
C ILE A 18 -11.52 -4.07 3.94
N ALA A 19 -11.72 -4.77 5.06
CA ALA A 19 -10.63 -5.09 5.98
C ALA A 19 -9.62 -6.08 5.38
N GLY A 20 -10.09 -7.06 4.60
CA GLY A 20 -9.24 -8.08 3.96
C GLY A 20 -8.22 -7.50 2.96
N GLN A 21 -8.61 -6.46 2.20
CA GLN A 21 -7.72 -5.84 1.21
C GLN A 21 -6.45 -5.25 1.85
N ARG A 22 -6.55 -4.73 3.08
CA ARG A 22 -5.40 -4.15 3.78
C ARG A 22 -4.34 -5.21 4.13
N ASP A 23 -4.78 -6.42 4.49
CA ASP A 23 -3.90 -7.54 4.76
C ASP A 23 -3.22 -8.05 3.48
N ASP A 24 -3.90 -7.99 2.34
CA ASP A 24 -3.34 -8.33 1.03
C ASP A 24 -2.24 -7.35 0.61
N CYS A 25 -2.41 -6.05 0.88
CA CYS A 25 -1.38 -5.04 0.60
C CYS A 25 -0.10 -5.23 1.44
N GLU A 26 -0.21 -5.70 2.69
CA GLU A 26 0.97 -6.06 3.51
C GLU A 26 1.67 -7.30 2.97
N GLN A 27 0.91 -8.31 2.56
CA GLN A 27 1.48 -9.52 1.96
C GLN A 27 2.20 -9.20 0.65
N LEU A 28 1.63 -8.31 -0.17
CA LEU A 28 2.26 -7.81 -1.39
C LEU A 28 3.59 -7.10 -1.09
N LYS A 29 3.65 -6.28 -0.04
CA LYS A 29 4.91 -5.67 0.40
C LYS A 29 5.94 -6.73 0.77
N ARG A 30 5.56 -7.72 1.59
CA ARG A 30 6.49 -8.79 2.02
C ARG A 30 7.01 -9.60 0.83
N ALA A 31 6.14 -9.92 -0.13
CA ALA A 31 6.53 -10.60 -1.35
C ALA A 31 7.51 -9.75 -2.19
N CYS A 32 7.26 -8.45 -2.29
CA CYS A 32 8.18 -7.52 -2.96
C CYS A 32 9.54 -7.44 -2.25
N ASP A 33 9.56 -7.30 -0.92
CA ASP A 33 10.80 -7.24 -0.14
C ASP A 33 11.62 -8.53 -0.34
N SER A 34 10.96 -9.69 -0.35
CA SER A 34 11.61 -10.98 -0.65
C SER A 34 12.24 -11.02 -2.05
N CYS A 35 11.54 -10.49 -3.07
CA CYS A 35 12.02 -10.46 -4.45
C CYS A 35 13.25 -9.53 -4.62
N VAL A 36 13.19 -8.36 -4.00
CA VAL A 36 14.21 -7.31 -4.12
C VAL A 36 15.46 -7.62 -3.26
N ASN A 37 15.31 -8.42 -2.21
CA ASN A 37 16.43 -8.89 -1.40
C ASN A 37 17.26 -9.98 -2.09
N ARG A 38 16.82 -10.51 -3.24
CA ARG A 38 17.62 -11.45 -4.03
C ARG A 38 18.83 -10.73 -4.65
N PRO A 39 20.03 -11.34 -4.64
CA PRO A 39 21.25 -10.72 -5.14
C PRO A 39 21.16 -10.25 -6.60
N GLU A 40 20.48 -11.03 -7.44
CA GLU A 40 20.24 -10.75 -8.86
C GLU A 40 19.45 -9.46 -9.08
N ASN A 41 18.56 -9.11 -8.14
CA ASN A 41 17.65 -7.97 -8.24
C ASN A 41 18.10 -6.76 -7.40
N ALA A 42 19.33 -6.77 -6.88
CA ALA A 42 19.83 -5.71 -6.00
C ALA A 42 19.79 -4.31 -6.67
N GLY A 43 19.93 -4.24 -8.00
CA GLY A 43 19.81 -3.01 -8.78
C GLY A 43 18.39 -2.43 -8.83
N ASP A 44 17.36 -3.25 -8.67
CA ASP A 44 15.95 -2.82 -8.74
C ASP A 44 15.41 -2.28 -7.41
N ARG A 45 16.20 -2.39 -6.33
CA ARG A 45 15.83 -1.97 -4.98
C ARG A 45 15.48 -0.47 -4.91
N ASN A 46 16.13 0.35 -5.74
CA ASN A 46 16.00 1.81 -5.73
C ASN A 46 15.97 2.46 -7.12
N ARG A 47 15.84 1.70 -8.21
CA ARG A 47 15.80 2.26 -9.56
C ARG A 47 14.58 3.20 -9.69
N ASN A 48 14.85 4.50 -9.81
CA ASN A 48 13.90 5.62 -9.94
C ASN A 48 13.25 6.22 -8.68
N LEU A 49 13.43 5.64 -7.49
CA LEU A 49 12.88 6.25 -6.26
C LEU A 49 13.62 7.46 -5.66
N PRO A 50 14.95 7.63 -5.86
CA PRO A 50 15.65 8.82 -5.37
C PRO A 50 15.06 10.13 -5.92
N THR A 51 14.63 10.13 -7.17
CA THR A 51 14.00 11.30 -7.81
C THR A 51 12.63 11.58 -7.21
N LEU A 52 11.80 10.55 -7.04
CA LEU A 52 10.48 10.67 -6.41
C LEU A 52 10.60 11.25 -4.99
N ASN A 53 11.47 10.64 -4.16
CA ASN A 53 11.69 11.09 -2.79
C ASN A 53 12.18 12.53 -2.71
N ARG A 54 13.08 12.93 -3.63
CA ARG A 54 13.57 14.30 -3.72
C ARG A 54 12.45 15.29 -4.07
N GLU A 55 11.65 14.99 -5.08
CA GLU A 55 10.56 15.87 -5.53
C GLU A 55 9.46 15.97 -4.48
N CYS A 56 9.03 14.86 -3.89
CA CYS A 56 8.05 14.86 -2.82
C CYS A 56 8.54 15.65 -1.60
N ARG A 57 9.79 15.43 -1.17
CA ARG A 57 10.40 16.23 -0.09
C ARG A 57 10.44 17.72 -0.42
N ARG A 58 10.76 18.10 -1.66
CA ARG A 58 10.76 19.50 -2.09
C ARG A 58 9.37 20.11 -2.04
N ARG A 59 8.35 19.39 -2.53
CA ARG A 59 6.97 19.88 -2.59
C ARG A 59 6.28 19.92 -1.24
N THR A 60 6.52 18.95 -0.37
CA THR A 60 5.87 18.87 0.95
C THR A 60 6.61 19.63 2.04
N ARG A 61 7.79 20.21 1.76
CA ARG A 61 8.67 20.83 2.77
C ARG A 61 7.96 21.83 3.71
N ASN A 62 6.92 22.51 3.23
CA ASN A 62 6.21 23.54 3.97
C ASN A 62 5.03 23.01 4.80
N THR A 63 4.60 21.77 4.56
CA THR A 63 3.35 21.23 5.13
C THR A 63 3.53 19.87 5.79
N TRP A 64 4.46 19.03 5.32
CA TRP A 64 4.66 17.67 5.82
C TRP A 64 6.14 17.23 5.76
N VAL A 65 6.58 16.48 6.76
CA VAL A 65 7.89 15.82 6.76
C VAL A 65 7.85 14.58 5.88
N TRP A 66 8.54 14.61 4.75
CA TRP A 66 8.63 13.47 3.84
C TRP A 66 9.64 12.42 4.33
N ARG A 67 9.21 11.17 4.48
CA ARG A 67 10.07 10.02 4.73
C ARG A 67 10.42 9.34 3.41
N ASP A 68 11.69 9.02 3.20
CA ASP A 68 12.10 8.28 2.02
C ASP A 68 11.44 6.89 1.99
N ILE A 69 10.81 6.59 0.86
CA ILE A 69 10.18 5.30 0.60
C ILE A 69 11.02 4.49 -0.39
N ASN A 70 10.94 3.17 -0.28
CA ASN A 70 11.53 2.22 -1.22
C ASN A 70 10.46 1.69 -2.20
N ARG A 71 10.85 0.92 -3.21
CA ARG A 71 9.94 0.47 -4.27
C ARG A 71 8.78 -0.36 -3.74
N CYS A 72 9.03 -1.23 -2.76
CA CYS A 72 8.02 -2.07 -2.14
C CYS A 72 7.04 -1.28 -1.27
N GLU A 73 7.51 -0.24 -0.59
CA GLU A 73 6.67 0.69 0.17
C GLU A 73 5.79 1.52 -0.77
N LEU A 74 6.31 1.94 -1.93
CA LEU A 74 5.51 2.61 -2.96
C LEU A 74 4.40 1.70 -3.50
N THR A 75 4.72 0.42 -3.77
CA THR A 75 3.73 -0.58 -4.21
C THR A 75 2.64 -0.79 -3.16
N ARG A 76 3.01 -0.87 -1.88
CA ARG A 76 2.05 -0.95 -0.77
C ARG A 76 1.14 0.27 -0.71
N LEU A 77 1.70 1.48 -0.85
CA LEU A 77 0.91 2.71 -0.85
C LEU A 77 -0.05 2.79 -2.03
N ASN A 78 0.36 2.32 -3.22
CA ASN A 78 -0.52 2.23 -4.38
C ASN A 78 -1.67 1.22 -4.14
N CYS A 79 -1.38 0.08 -3.52
CA CYS A 79 -2.41 -0.90 -3.14
C CYS A 79 -3.43 -0.27 -2.18
N LEU A 80 -2.96 0.36 -1.10
CA LEU A 80 -3.83 1.07 -0.14
C LEU A 80 -4.55 2.29 -0.74
N GLY A 81 -4.01 2.87 -1.81
CA GLY A 81 -4.60 3.99 -2.53
C GLY A 81 -5.67 3.56 -3.52
N SER A 82 -5.48 2.39 -4.14
CA SER A 82 -6.44 1.80 -5.09
C SER A 82 -7.76 1.43 -4.40
N ASP A 83 -7.75 1.06 -3.13
CA ASP A 83 -8.96 0.75 -2.35
C ASP A 83 -9.77 1.99 -1.94
N ARG A 84 -9.29 3.21 -2.23
CA ARG A 84 -10.02 4.46 -1.97
C ARG A 84 -10.82 4.97 -3.18
N GLY A 85 -10.80 4.24 -4.29
CA GLY A 85 -11.50 4.56 -5.54
C GLY A 85 -12.90 3.99 -5.61
#